data_AF-A0A3D1QVH5-F1
#
_entry.id   AF-A0A3D1QVH5-F1
#
_cell.length_a   1.000
_cell.length_b   1.000
_cell.length_c   1.000
_cell.angle_alpha   90.00
_cell.angle_beta   90.00
_cell.angle_gamma   90.00
#
_symmetry.space_group_name_H-M   'P 1'
#
loop_
_entity.id
_entity.type
_entity.pdbx_description
1 polymer ?
#
loop_
_entity_poly.entity_id
_entity_poly.type
_entity_poly.pdbx_seq_one_letter_code
_entity_poly.pdbx_strand_id
1 'polypeptide(L)'
;MWLELFPPTAESAFELYEDEGEGHLFERGAASNVRYSLRREADRVVLRAGPREGARPLGHSLLVHWKWDARPPARVLLADAELPRVASVDELADAPGWMPLESGAVASAGRA
;
A
#
# COMPACT_ATOMS: atom_id res chain seq x y z
N MET A 1 5.38 -5.54 -5.24
CA MET A 1 4.52 -4.74 -6.14
C MET A 1 4.62 -3.27 -5.76
N TRP A 2 4.59 -2.34 -6.72
CA TRP A 2 4.57 -0.90 -6.47
C TRP A 2 3.17 -0.32 -6.67
N LEU A 3 2.75 0.53 -5.74
CA LEU A 3 1.51 1.29 -5.83
C LEU A 3 1.83 2.77 -5.68
N GLU A 4 1.61 3.50 -6.75
CA GLU A 4 1.82 4.95 -6.81
C GLU A 4 0.53 5.68 -6.41
N LEU A 5 0.61 6.51 -5.39
CA LEU A 5 -0.52 7.25 -4.85
C LEU A 5 -0.36 8.75 -5.08
N PHE A 6 -1.45 9.36 -5.55
CA PHE A 6 -1.59 10.81 -5.72
C PHE A 6 -2.75 11.29 -4.83
N PRO A 7 -2.48 11.70 -3.57
CA PRO A 7 -3.54 11.92 -2.58
C PRO A 7 -4.50 13.05 -2.96
N PRO A 8 -5.78 12.73 -3.26
CA PRO A 8 -6.77 13.74 -3.64
C PRO A 8 -7.39 14.39 -2.39
N THR A 9 -7.92 15.60 -2.56
CA THR A 9 -8.67 16.31 -1.50
C THR A 9 -10.05 15.69 -1.24
N ALA A 10 -10.69 15.16 -2.28
CA ALA A 10 -11.84 14.27 -2.15
C ALA A 10 -11.37 12.82 -1.93
N GLU A 11 -12.21 11.96 -1.35
CA GLU A 11 -11.89 10.53 -1.25
C GLU A 11 -11.85 9.90 -2.65
N SER A 12 -10.83 9.08 -2.91
CA SER A 12 -10.75 8.20 -4.07
C SER A 12 -10.64 6.73 -3.62
N ALA A 13 -10.95 5.80 -4.51
CA ALA A 13 -10.87 4.37 -4.23
C ALA A 13 -10.43 3.59 -5.46
N PHE A 14 -9.78 2.45 -5.23
CA PHE A 14 -9.42 1.47 -6.25
C PHE A 14 -9.51 0.07 -5.65
N GLU A 15 -9.56 -0.95 -6.50
CA GLU A 15 -9.58 -2.35 -6.08
C GLU A 15 -8.30 -3.03 -6.58
N LEU A 16 -7.59 -3.67 -5.64
CA LEU A 16 -6.49 -4.56 -5.96
C LEU A 16 -7.07 -5.96 -6.16
N TYR A 17 -7.05 -6.42 -7.40
CA TYR A 17 -7.39 -7.77 -7.80
C TYR A 17 -6.11 -8.59 -7.97
N GLU A 18 -6.08 -9.80 -7.42
CA GLU A 18 -4.99 -10.77 -7.56
C GLU A 18 -5.57 -12.15 -7.91
N ASP A 19 -5.03 -12.82 -8.91
CA ASP A 19 -5.23 -14.25 -9.19
C ASP A 19 -3.91 -14.86 -9.67
N GLU A 20 -3.91 -16.13 -10.08
CA GLU A 20 -2.70 -16.80 -10.59
C GLU A 20 -2.20 -16.25 -11.95
N GLY A 21 -2.96 -15.36 -12.61
CA GLY A 21 -2.61 -14.75 -13.90
C GLY A 21 -2.66 -15.69 -15.11
N GLU A 22 -2.80 -17.00 -14.87
CA GLU A 22 -2.86 -18.04 -15.90
C GLU A 22 -4.05 -18.98 -15.67
N GLY A 23 -4.79 -19.34 -16.70
CA GLY A 23 -5.91 -20.28 -16.57
C GLY A 23 -7.20 -19.64 -16.04
N HIS A 24 -8.05 -20.46 -15.43
CA HIS A 24 -9.45 -20.12 -15.12
C HIS A 24 -9.83 -20.38 -13.65
N LEU A 25 -8.86 -20.54 -12.74
CA LEU A 25 -9.21 -20.80 -11.33
C LEU A 25 -9.91 -19.61 -10.67
N PHE A 26 -9.77 -18.39 -11.19
CA PHE A 26 -10.55 -17.23 -10.75
C PHE A 26 -12.07 -17.45 -10.88
N GLU A 27 -12.53 -18.19 -11.91
CA GLU A 27 -13.94 -18.55 -12.09
C GLU A 27 -14.45 -19.47 -10.97
N ARG A 28 -13.52 -20.12 -10.25
CA ARG A 28 -13.80 -21.00 -9.10
C ARG A 28 -13.48 -20.32 -7.77
N GLY A 29 -13.30 -19.00 -7.76
CA GLY A 29 -13.04 -18.21 -6.56
C GLY A 29 -11.58 -18.19 -6.11
N ALA A 30 -10.64 -18.67 -6.93
CA ALA A 30 -9.19 -18.55 -6.66
C ALA A 30 -8.65 -17.16 -7.05
N ALA A 31 -9.35 -16.12 -6.64
CA ALA A 31 -8.95 -14.73 -6.81
C ALA A 31 -9.14 -13.99 -5.49
N SER A 32 -8.40 -12.92 -5.30
CA SER A 32 -8.47 -12.06 -4.13
C SER A 32 -8.77 -10.62 -4.55
N ASN A 33 -9.62 -9.95 -3.78
CA ASN A 33 -9.94 -8.54 -3.95
C ASN A 33 -9.72 -7.78 -2.65
N VAL A 34 -9.08 -6.61 -2.73
CA VAL A 34 -8.99 -5.66 -1.62
C VAL A 34 -9.34 -4.28 -2.15
N ARG A 35 -10.42 -3.71 -1.64
CA ARG A 35 -10.78 -2.32 -1.93
C ARG A 35 -9.95 -1.38 -1.05
N TYR A 36 -9.24 -0.46 -1.67
CA TYR A 36 -8.52 0.60 -0.99
C TYR A 36 -9.25 1.94 -1.15
N SER A 37 -9.23 2.76 -0.11
CA SER A 37 -9.61 4.17 -0.20
C SER A 37 -8.46 5.09 0.22
N LEU A 38 -8.35 6.22 -0.46
CA LEU A 38 -7.31 7.22 -0.27
C LEU A 38 -7.94 8.59 -0.08
N ARG A 39 -7.51 9.29 0.96
CA ARG A 39 -7.93 10.67 1.21
C ARG A 39 -6.80 11.49 1.80
N ARG A 40 -6.66 12.71 1.31
CA ARG A 40 -5.84 13.75 1.95
C ARG A 40 -6.66 14.49 2.99
N GLU A 41 -6.13 14.58 4.20
CA GLU A 41 -6.61 15.45 5.27
C GLU A 41 -5.68 16.68 5.40
N ALA A 42 -5.97 17.57 6.35
CA ALA A 42 -5.23 18.82 6.51
C ALA A 42 -3.73 18.60 6.82
N ASP A 43 -3.41 17.58 7.60
CA ASP A 43 -2.08 17.30 8.15
C ASP A 43 -1.55 15.89 7.82
N ARG A 44 -2.33 15.05 7.13
CA ARG A 44 -1.97 13.66 6.82
C ARG A 44 -2.60 13.12 5.54
N VAL A 45 -2.07 12.00 5.08
CA VAL A 45 -2.67 11.14 4.06
C VAL A 45 -3.16 9.88 4.74
N VAL A 46 -4.37 9.44 4.40
CA VAL A 46 -4.95 8.21 4.92
C VAL A 46 -5.23 7.28 3.74
N LEU A 47 -4.51 6.15 3.70
CA LEU A 47 -4.82 4.99 2.87
C LEU A 47 -5.50 3.95 3.77
N ARG A 48 -6.67 3.44 3.38
CA ARG A 48 -7.37 2.36 4.07
C ARG A 48 -7.47 1.17 3.16
N ALA A 49 -7.19 -0.02 3.69
CA ALA A 49 -7.55 -1.27 3.07
C ALA A 49 -8.86 -1.77 3.69
N GLY A 50 -9.85 -2.10 2.85
CA GLY A 50 -11.04 -2.83 3.25
C GLY A 50 -10.72 -4.30 3.57
N PRO A 51 -11.71 -5.07 4.04
CA PRO A 51 -11.55 -6.50 4.20
C PRO A 51 -11.19 -7.15 2.85
N ARG A 52 -10.37 -8.19 2.90
CA ARG A 52 -10.06 -9.01 1.73
C ARG A 52 -11.25 -9.92 1.43
N GLU A 53 -11.61 -10.02 0.15
CA GLU A 53 -12.59 -10.96 -0.36
C GLU A 53 -11.90 -12.02 -1.22
N GLY A 54 -12.30 -13.28 -1.10
CA GLY A 54 -11.75 -14.39 -1.89
C GLY A 54 -10.52 -15.08 -1.26
N ALA A 55 -9.59 -15.51 -2.11
CA ALA A 55 -8.43 -16.33 -1.75
C ALA A 55 -7.29 -15.54 -1.07
N ARG A 56 -6.20 -16.24 -0.71
CA ARG A 56 -4.98 -15.60 -0.19
C ARG A 56 -4.20 -14.87 -1.31
N PRO A 57 -3.48 -13.77 -1.01
CA PRO A 57 -2.64 -13.06 -1.97
C PRO A 57 -1.49 -13.94 -2.49
N LEU A 58 -0.84 -13.51 -3.57
CA LEU A 58 0.36 -14.15 -4.13
C LEU A 58 1.64 -13.98 -3.27
N GLY A 59 1.52 -13.53 -2.02
CA GLY A 59 2.62 -13.51 -1.05
C GLY A 59 3.71 -12.45 -1.29
N HIS A 60 3.39 -11.38 -2.00
CA HIS A 60 4.32 -10.26 -2.25
C HIS A 60 4.03 -9.06 -1.34
N SER A 61 5.08 -8.28 -1.05
CA SER A 61 4.93 -6.99 -0.35
C SER A 61 4.39 -5.91 -1.28
N LEU A 62 3.51 -5.07 -0.73
CA LEU A 62 3.01 -3.87 -1.38
C LEU A 62 3.85 -2.67 -0.95
N LEU A 63 4.65 -2.13 -1.87
CA LEU A 63 5.39 -0.88 -1.70
C LEU A 63 4.47 0.27 -2.09
N VAL A 64 3.97 1.00 -1.11
CA VAL A 64 3.10 2.15 -1.30
C VAL A 64 3.96 3.40 -1.39
N HIS A 65 4.04 3.99 -2.56
CA HIS A 65 4.74 5.25 -2.80
C HIS A 65 3.73 6.37 -2.91
N TRP A 66 3.72 7.28 -1.93
CA TRP A 66 2.91 8.49 -2.03
C TRP A 66 3.73 9.62 -2.63
N LYS A 67 3.23 10.13 -3.76
CA LYS A 67 3.79 11.30 -4.43
C LYS A 67 3.16 12.56 -3.88
N TRP A 68 4.00 13.46 -3.36
CA TRP A 68 3.55 14.73 -2.81
C TRP A 68 4.69 15.75 -2.89
N ASP A 69 4.41 16.92 -3.48
CA ASP A 69 5.34 18.05 -3.67
C ASP A 69 5.78 18.78 -2.38
N ALA A 70 5.73 18.13 -1.22
CA ALA A 70 6.02 18.74 0.07
C ALA A 70 7.08 17.91 0.79
N ARG A 71 7.45 18.37 1.99
CA ARG A 71 8.38 17.65 2.85
C ARG A 71 7.87 16.23 3.10
N PRO A 72 8.76 15.23 3.12
CA PRO A 72 8.38 13.87 3.50
C PRO A 72 7.69 13.86 4.87
N PRO A 73 6.79 12.90 5.13
CA PRO A 73 6.09 12.84 6.41
C PRO A 73 7.09 12.65 7.54
N ALA A 74 6.75 13.16 8.73
CA ALA A 74 7.59 12.97 9.92
C ALA A 74 7.55 11.51 10.42
N ARG A 75 6.44 10.82 10.20
CA ARG A 75 6.18 9.43 10.61
C ARG A 75 5.13 8.79 9.70
N VAL A 76 5.12 7.47 9.66
CA VAL A 76 4.10 6.67 8.96
C VAL A 76 3.53 5.67 9.96
N LEU A 77 2.21 5.53 10.00
CA LEU A 77 1.52 4.63 10.91
C LEU A 77 0.84 3.50 10.13
N LEU A 78 0.91 2.28 10.66
CA LEU A 78 0.15 1.12 10.21
C LEU A 78 -0.71 0.62 11.37
N ALA A 79 -2.04 0.73 11.25
CA ALA A 79 -2.97 0.38 12.32
C ALA A 79 -2.54 0.98 13.68
N ASP A 80 -2.26 2.29 13.68
CA ASP A 80 -1.77 3.09 14.82
C ASP A 80 -0.35 2.80 15.33
N ALA A 81 0.30 1.73 14.85
CA ALA A 81 1.72 1.47 15.14
C ALA A 81 2.63 2.28 14.22
N GLU A 82 3.61 2.97 14.78
CA GLU A 82 4.62 3.69 13.99
C GLU A 82 5.55 2.71 13.29
N LEU A 83 5.68 2.85 11.96
CA LEU A 83 6.59 2.05 11.16
C LEU A 83 8.03 2.55 11.34
N PRO A 84 9.02 1.64 11.44
CA PRO A 84 10.42 2.05 11.53
C PRO A 84 10.84 2.74 10.24
N ARG A 85 11.64 3.80 10.38
CA ARG A 85 12.31 4.42 9.25
C ARG A 85 13.53 3.59 8.87
N VAL A 86 13.61 3.19 7.60
CA VAL A 86 14.71 2.36 7.06
C VAL A 86 15.65 3.18 6.18
N ALA A 87 16.79 2.61 5.83
CA ALA A 87 17.81 3.29 5.02
C ALA A 87 17.63 3.06 3.51
N SER A 88 16.98 1.97 3.11
CA SER A 88 16.85 1.57 1.71
C SER A 88 15.51 0.92 1.38
N VAL A 89 15.13 0.95 0.10
CA VAL A 89 13.91 0.30 -0.40
C VAL A 89 14.00 -1.22 -0.29
N ASP A 90 15.20 -1.78 -0.41
CA ASP A 90 15.40 -3.23 -0.33
C ASP A 90 15.00 -3.79 1.05
N GLU A 91 15.19 -3.04 2.12
CA GLU A 91 14.72 -3.42 3.47
C GLU A 91 13.18 -3.52 3.56
N LEU A 92 12.45 -2.79 2.71
CA LEU A 92 10.98 -2.80 2.68
C LEU A 92 10.40 -4.03 1.97
N ALA A 93 11.23 -4.82 1.28
CA ALA A 93 10.79 -6.00 0.56
C ALA A 93 10.27 -7.09 1.49
N ASP A 94 10.87 -7.22 2.69
CA ASP A 94 10.59 -8.34 3.60
C ASP A 94 10.15 -7.89 4.99
N ALA A 95 10.26 -6.60 5.34
CA ALA A 95 9.89 -6.07 6.66
C ALA A 95 8.99 -4.82 6.57
N PRO A 96 8.13 -4.58 7.57
CA PRO A 96 7.40 -3.33 7.68
C PRO A 96 8.36 -2.16 7.91
N GLY A 97 8.11 -1.04 7.23
CA GLY A 97 8.95 0.14 7.36
C GLY A 97 8.57 1.25 6.38
N TRP A 98 9.29 2.37 6.44
CA TRP A 98 9.16 3.44 5.47
C TRP A 98 10.47 4.21 5.27
N MET A 99 10.60 4.90 4.14
CA MET A 99 11.70 5.83 3.91
C MET A 99 11.27 7.03 3.06
N PRO A 100 11.90 8.20 3.22
CA PRO A 100 11.69 9.33 2.33
C PRO A 100 12.30 9.10 0.95
N LEU A 101 11.63 9.65 -0.06
CA LEU A 101 12.09 9.73 -1.44
C LEU A 101 12.07 11.19 -1.87
N GLU A 102 12.78 11.53 -2.95
CA GLU A 102 12.77 12.91 -3.47
C GLU A 102 11.37 13.38 -3.89
N SER A 103 10.52 12.46 -4.35
CA SER A 103 9.15 12.73 -4.80
C SER A 103 8.07 12.47 -3.74
N GLY A 104 8.47 12.14 -2.51
CA GLY A 104 7.56 11.86 -1.41
C GLY A 104 8.14 10.87 -0.42
N ALA A 105 7.50 9.72 -0.23
CA ALA A 105 8.04 8.63 0.57
C ALA A 105 7.35 7.30 0.25
N VAL A 106 7.99 6.20 0.62
CA VAL A 106 7.51 4.84 0.38
C VAL A 106 7.41 4.07 1.68
N ALA A 107 6.39 3.23 1.81
CA ALA A 107 6.21 2.32 2.95
C ALA A 107 5.77 0.93 2.51
N SER A 108 6.01 -0.03 3.39
CA SER A 108 5.59 -1.42 3.27
C SER A 108 5.05 -1.91 4.60
N ALA A 109 4.06 -2.80 4.56
CA ALA A 109 3.63 -3.58 5.71
C ALA A 109 4.44 -4.88 5.86
N GLY A 110 5.45 -5.10 5.00
CA GLY A 110 6.12 -6.40 4.85
C GLY A 110 5.29 -7.39 4.04
N ARG A 111 5.75 -8.65 4.00
CA ARG A 111 4.99 -9.73 3.35
C ARG A 111 3.79 -10.14 4.22
N ALA A 112 2.64 -10.32 3.57
CA ALA A 112 1.43 -10.87 4.18
C ALA A 112 1.45 -12.39 4.24
#